data_AF-A0A1W1CS24-F1
#
_entry.id   AF-A0A1W1CS24-F1
#
_cell.length_a   1.000
_cell.length_b   1.000
_cell.length_c   1.000
_cell.angle_alpha   90.00
_cell.angle_beta   90.00
_cell.angle_gamma   90.00
#
_symmetry.space_group_name_H-M   'P 1'
#
loop_
_entity.id
_entity.type
_entity.pdbx_description
1 polymer ?
#
loop_
_entity_poly.entity_id
_entity_poly.type
_entity_poly.pdbx_seq_one_letter_code
_entity_poly.pdbx_strand_id
1 'polypeptide(L)'
;MNIKNILIGLVFWSLALWLSVFLMRSYNENPLIDKNQQVVNHKSSITQWFIEIPNNVKTKNSLKKAGYKLSFSYNLLNEKLISKLRVGPYENKEKADAEQKNIQKRFKLKTIVMRIIKKDR
;
A
#
# COMPACT_ATOMS: atom_id res chain seq x y z
N MET A 1 25.72 -42.11 51.67
CA MET A 1 25.07 -41.36 50.58
C MET A 1 24.59 -40.03 51.14
N ASN A 2 25.17 -38.91 50.71
CA ASN A 2 25.05 -37.63 51.43
C ASN A 2 23.78 -36.88 50.98
N ILE A 3 22.80 -36.74 51.89
CA ILE A 3 21.47 -36.14 51.62
C ILE A 3 21.57 -34.74 51.00
N LYS A 4 22.65 -34.00 51.31
CA LYS A 4 22.97 -32.70 50.71
C LYS A 4 23.13 -32.75 49.19
N ASN A 5 23.74 -33.81 48.64
CA ASN A 5 23.94 -33.94 47.19
C ASN A 5 22.63 -34.23 46.45
N ILE A 6 21.68 -34.92 47.10
CA ILE A 6 20.35 -35.21 46.54
C ILE A 6 19.51 -33.93 46.52
N LEU A 7 19.60 -33.11 47.57
CA LEU A 7 18.89 -31.83 47.65
C LEU A 7 19.39 -30.83 46.61
N ILE A 8 20.71 -30.76 46.39
CA ILE A 8 21.32 -29.92 45.34
C ILE A 8 20.89 -30.39 43.95
N GLY A 9 20.83 -31.71 43.71
CA GLY A 9 20.34 -32.27 42.45
C GLY A 9 18.88 -31.91 42.16
N LEU A 10 18.01 -31.96 43.17
CA LEU A 10 16.58 -31.60 43.04
C LEU A 10 16.38 -30.09 42.77
N VAL A 11 17.18 -29.24 43.38
CA VAL A 11 17.16 -27.79 43.12
C VAL A 11 17.64 -27.50 41.69
N PHE A 12 18.70 -28.17 41.22
CA PHE A 12 19.19 -28.04 39.85
C PHE A 12 18.15 -28.48 38.81
N TRP A 13 17.44 -29.59 39.06
CA TRP A 13 16.37 -30.07 38.18
C TRP A 13 15.19 -29.10 38.12
N SER A 14 14.80 -28.52 39.25
CA SER A 14 13.71 -27.53 39.32
C SER A 14 14.07 -26.23 38.60
N LEU A 15 15.33 -25.79 38.71
CA LEU A 15 15.82 -24.60 38.02
C LEU A 15 15.87 -24.81 36.50
N ALA A 16 16.26 -26.00 36.04
CA ALA A 16 16.25 -26.36 34.63
C ALA A 16 14.82 -26.40 34.03
N LEU A 17 13.85 -26.89 34.80
CA LEU A 17 12.45 -26.94 34.42
C LEU A 17 11.80 -25.54 34.41
N TRP A 18 12.22 -24.67 35.33
CA TRP A 18 11.81 -23.26 35.33
C TRP A 18 12.41 -22.51 34.14
N LEU A 19 13.69 -22.74 33.82
CA LEU A 19 14.34 -22.12 32.67
C LEU A 19 13.68 -22.55 31.35
N SER A 20 13.29 -23.82 31.21
CA SER A 20 12.64 -24.31 29.98
C SER A 20 11.25 -23.71 29.77
N VAL A 21 10.45 -23.59 30.84
CA VAL A 21 9.13 -22.92 30.78
C VAL A 21 9.29 -21.41 30.54
N PHE A 22 10.27 -20.77 31.18
CA PHE A 22 10.57 -19.35 30.98
C PHE A 22 11.04 -19.06 29.54
N LEU A 23 11.91 -19.90 28.99
CA LEU A 23 12.33 -19.84 27.60
C LEU A 23 11.14 -20.07 26.66
N MET A 24 10.32 -21.10 26.88
CA MET A 24 9.11 -21.38 26.07
C MET A 24 8.15 -20.17 26.07
N ARG A 25 7.97 -19.51 27.22
CA ARG A 25 7.16 -18.28 27.34
C ARG A 25 7.80 -17.10 26.61
N SER A 26 9.13 -16.93 26.70
CA SER A 26 9.88 -15.90 25.98
C SER A 26 9.91 -16.14 24.45
N TYR A 27 9.85 -17.38 23.99
CA TYR A 27 9.73 -17.72 22.56
C TYR A 27 8.32 -17.52 22.03
N ASN A 28 7.29 -17.67 22.86
CA ASN A 28 5.89 -17.46 22.46
C ASN A 28 5.47 -15.98 22.41
N GLU A 29 6.24 -15.09 23.06
CA GLU A 29 6.01 -13.63 23.05
C GLU A 29 6.85 -12.88 22.01
N ASN A 30 7.61 -13.59 21.16
CA ASN A 30 8.02 -13.03 19.89
C ASN A 30 6.97 -13.44 18.86
N PRO A 31 5.94 -12.60 18.57
CA PRO A 31 5.38 -12.69 17.22
C PRO A 31 6.60 -12.62 16.31
N LEU A 32 6.69 -13.54 15.35
CA LEU A 32 7.59 -13.39 14.23
C LEU A 32 7.36 -11.96 13.73
N ILE A 33 8.23 -11.04 14.17
CA ILE A 33 8.43 -9.76 13.54
C ILE A 33 9.07 -10.21 12.26
N ASP A 34 8.19 -10.56 11.33
CA ASP A 34 8.49 -10.72 9.94
C ASP A 34 9.30 -9.48 9.62
N LYS A 35 10.60 -9.64 9.41
CA LYS A 35 11.50 -8.51 9.14
C LYS A 35 11.15 -7.86 7.79
N ASN A 36 10.11 -8.34 7.11
CA ASN A 36 9.42 -7.70 6.00
C ASN A 36 8.27 -6.75 6.43
N GLN A 37 7.98 -6.64 7.73
CA GLN A 37 6.85 -5.89 8.29
C GLN A 37 7.26 -4.66 9.13
N GLN A 38 8.56 -4.33 9.19
CA GLN A 38 9.09 -3.07 9.74
C GLN A 38 9.46 -2.03 8.65
N VAL A 39 8.68 -1.99 7.57
CA VAL A 39 8.48 -0.74 6.83
C VAL A 39 6.98 -0.47 6.66
N VAL A 40 6.19 -0.72 7.71
CA VAL A 40 5.02 0.14 7.97
C VAL A 40 5.56 1.40 8.64
N ASN A 41 6.41 2.13 7.91
CA ASN A 41 6.47 3.55 8.11
C ASN A 41 5.03 4.02 7.93
N HIS A 42 4.46 4.58 8.99
CA HIS A 42 3.22 5.33 8.99
C HIS A 42 3.37 6.62 8.14
N LYS A 43 3.99 6.52 6.95
CA LYS A 43 3.85 7.48 5.87
C LYS A 43 2.49 7.21 5.27
N SER A 44 1.49 7.97 5.72
CA SER A 44 0.19 8.12 5.08
C SER A 44 0.39 8.23 3.57
N SER A 45 0.29 7.10 2.88
CA SER A 45 0.51 7.03 1.44
C SER A 45 -0.86 7.25 0.84
N ILE A 46 -1.17 8.52 0.56
CA ILE A 46 -2.46 8.89 -0.05
C ILE A 46 -2.52 8.20 -1.42
N THR A 47 -3.30 7.12 -1.48
CA THR A 47 -3.53 6.36 -2.70
C THR A 47 -4.70 7.01 -3.42
N GLN A 48 -4.44 7.55 -4.60
CA GLN A 48 -5.45 8.21 -5.44
C GLN A 48 -5.53 7.52 -6.79
N TRP A 49 -6.75 7.40 -7.28
CA TRP A 49 -7.05 6.81 -8.58
C TRP A 49 -7.37 7.90 -9.59
N PHE A 50 -6.91 7.72 -10.83
CA PHE A 50 -7.11 8.66 -11.92
C PHE A 50 -7.44 7.91 -13.19
N ILE A 51 -8.21 8.54 -14.06
CA ILE A 51 -8.50 8.03 -15.40
C ILE A 51 -7.65 8.85 -16.38
N GLU A 52 -6.68 8.20 -17.00
CA GLU A 52 -5.81 8.78 -18.01
C GLU A 52 -6.44 8.69 -19.40
N ILE A 53 -6.39 9.81 -20.12
CA ILE A 53 -7.07 10.04 -21.39
C ILE A 53 -6.08 10.73 -22.34
N PRO A 54 -6.12 10.46 -23.65
CA PRO A 54 -5.36 11.20 -24.65
C PRO A 54 -5.56 12.70 -24.51
N ASN A 55 -4.46 13.45 -24.46
CA ASN A 55 -4.52 14.90 -24.39
C ASN A 55 -4.95 15.47 -25.75
N ASN A 56 -6.22 15.87 -25.85
CA ASN A 56 -6.79 16.51 -27.03
C ASN A 56 -7.64 17.72 -26.57
N VAL A 57 -7.50 18.86 -27.24
CA VAL A 57 -8.22 20.11 -26.94
C VAL A 57 -9.75 19.90 -26.92
N LYS A 58 -10.28 19.14 -27.89
CA LYS A 58 -11.72 18.83 -27.96
C LYS A 58 -12.17 18.01 -26.75
N THR A 59 -11.40 16.99 -26.39
CA THR A 59 -11.65 16.13 -25.22
C THR A 59 -11.61 16.92 -23.92
N LYS A 60 -10.61 17.79 -23.75
CA LYS A 60 -10.46 18.66 -22.58
C LYS A 60 -11.69 19.56 -22.40
N ASN A 61 -12.13 20.22 -23.47
CA ASN A 61 -13.29 21.11 -23.41
C ASN A 61 -14.58 20.34 -23.10
N SER A 62 -14.77 19.17 -23.71
CA SER A 62 -15.94 18.31 -23.45
C SER A 62 -15.98 17.80 -22.01
N LEU A 63 -14.85 17.35 -21.46
CA LEU A 63 -14.78 16.89 -20.07
C LEU A 63 -14.96 18.04 -19.08
N LYS A 64 -14.39 19.22 -19.36
CA LYS A 64 -14.57 20.41 -18.53
C LYS A 64 -16.03 20.86 -18.53
N LYS A 65 -16.70 20.88 -19.68
CA LYS A 65 -18.14 21.19 -19.80
C LYS A 65 -19.02 20.18 -19.06
N ALA A 66 -18.59 18.92 -18.98
CA ALA A 66 -19.29 17.88 -18.24
C ALA A 66 -19.02 17.91 -16.72
N GLY A 67 -18.23 18.88 -16.23
CA GLY A 67 -17.98 19.07 -14.79
C GLY A 67 -16.85 18.21 -14.22
N TYR A 68 -16.07 17.52 -15.06
CA TYR A 68 -14.98 16.68 -14.57
C TYR A 68 -13.80 17.52 -14.07
N LYS A 69 -13.20 17.07 -12.97
CA LYS A 69 -11.93 17.62 -12.46
C LYS A 69 -10.76 17.08 -13.28
N LEU A 70 -10.02 17.99 -13.91
CA LEU A 70 -8.93 17.66 -14.82
C LEU A 70 -7.57 18.02 -14.22
N SER A 71 -6.60 17.15 -14.42
CA SER A 71 -5.19 17.36 -14.11
C SER A 71 -4.31 16.89 -15.26
N PHE A 72 -3.06 17.34 -15.31
CA PHE A 72 -2.10 16.92 -16.33
C PHE A 72 -1.06 15.98 -15.75
N SER A 73 -0.63 15.03 -16.57
CA SER A 73 0.56 14.24 -16.34
C SER A 73 1.56 14.46 -17.44
N TYR A 74 2.82 14.57 -17.06
CA TYR A 74 3.93 14.74 -17.97
C TYR A 74 4.86 13.56 -17.79
N ASN A 75 5.06 12.79 -18.85
CA ASN A 75 6.04 11.73 -18.89
C ASN A 75 7.07 12.07 -19.95
N LEU A 76 8.36 11.99 -19.59
CA LEU A 76 9.44 12.05 -20.54
C LEU A 76 9.59 10.66 -21.16
N LEU A 77 9.37 10.52 -22.47
CA LEU A 77 9.54 9.29 -23.22
C LEU A 77 10.45 9.59 -24.40
N ASN A 78 11.63 8.97 -24.44
CA ASN A 78 12.65 9.18 -25.48
C ASN A 78 12.92 10.67 -25.75
N GLU A 79 13.24 11.42 -24.69
CA GLU A 79 13.50 12.88 -24.73
C GLU A 79 12.31 13.76 -25.16
N LYS A 80 11.15 13.15 -25.46
CA LYS A 80 9.91 13.86 -25.78
C LYS A 80 9.02 13.96 -24.54
N LEU A 81 8.61 15.18 -24.21
CA LEU A 81 7.62 15.42 -23.16
C LEU A 81 6.22 15.06 -23.66
N ILE A 82 5.69 13.93 -23.21
CA ILE A 82 4.33 13.51 -23.50
C ILE A 82 3.42 13.97 -22.37
N SER A 83 2.50 14.86 -22.70
CA SER A 83 1.44 15.27 -21.78
C SER A 83 0.20 14.40 -21.98
N LYS A 84 -0.35 13.87 -20.90
CA LYS A 84 -1.63 13.18 -20.89
C LYS A 84 -2.60 13.90 -19.95
N LEU A 85 -3.89 13.74 -20.23
CA LEU A 85 -4.95 14.34 -19.43
C LEU A 85 -5.46 13.31 -18.41
N ARG A 86 -5.64 13.71 -17.16
CA ARG A 86 -6.15 12.88 -16.08
C ARG A 86 -7.47 13.43 -15.55
N VAL A 87 -8.43 12.55 -15.32
CA VAL A 87 -9.69 12.84 -14.62
C VAL A 87 -9.62 12.26 -13.22
N GLY A 88 -9.99 13.05 -12.21
CA GLY A 88 -9.94 12.68 -10.80
C GLY A 88 -9.35 13.80 -9.92
N PRO A 89 -8.89 13.50 -8.69
CA PRO A 89 -8.67 12.18 -8.10
C PRO A 89 -9.95 11.46 -7.65
N TYR A 90 -9.89 10.13 -7.62
CA TYR A 90 -10.89 9.26 -7.01
C TYR A 90 -10.29 8.51 -5.81
N GLU A 91 -11.10 8.26 -4.79
CA GLU A 91 -10.69 7.64 -3.52
C GLU A 91 -10.41 6.14 -3.68
N ASN A 92 -11.21 5.44 -4.49
CA ASN A 92 -11.13 4.01 -4.68
C ASN A 92 -11.17 3.64 -6.17
N LYS A 93 -10.74 2.41 -6.45
CA LYS A 93 -10.67 1.87 -7.82
C LYS A 93 -12.07 1.75 -8.44
N GLU A 94 -13.05 1.31 -7.67
CA GLU A 94 -14.41 1.07 -8.17
C GLU A 94 -15.07 2.35 -8.70
N LYS A 95 -14.94 3.48 -8.00
CA LYS A 95 -15.41 4.79 -8.49
C LYS A 95 -14.68 5.19 -9.78
N ALA A 96 -13.36 4.98 -9.84
CA ALA A 96 -12.59 5.26 -11.04
C ALA A 96 -12.99 4.38 -12.23
N ASP A 97 -13.26 3.08 -12.02
CA ASP A 97 -13.68 2.13 -13.05
C ASP A 97 -15.11 2.44 -13.54
N ALA A 98 -16.02 2.81 -12.64
CA ALA A 98 -17.37 3.24 -12.99
C ALA A 98 -17.36 4.51 -13.85
N GLU A 99 -16.58 5.51 -13.44
CA GLU A 99 -16.41 6.75 -14.20
C GLU A 99 -15.67 6.51 -15.53
N GLN A 100 -14.72 5.58 -15.57
CA GLN A 100 -14.05 5.18 -16.81
C GLN A 100 -15.07 4.67 -17.82
N LYS A 101 -15.99 3.79 -17.42
CA LYS A 101 -17.06 3.26 -18.28
C LYS A 101 -17.99 4.37 -18.75
N ASN A 102 -18.36 5.31 -17.87
CA ASN A 102 -19.17 6.47 -18.24
C ASN A 102 -18.49 7.35 -19.29
N ILE A 103 -17.20 7.64 -19.12
CA ILE A 103 -16.41 8.44 -20.05
C ILE A 103 -16.24 7.72 -21.40
N GLN A 104 -15.96 6.41 -21.38
CA GLN A 104 -15.87 5.60 -22.60
C GLN A 104 -17.19 5.61 -23.38
N LYS A 105 -18.32 5.41 -22.70
CA LYS A 105 -19.64 5.41 -23.34
C LYS A 105 -20.03 6.78 -23.89
N ARG A 106 -19.79 7.85 -23.11
CA ARG A 106 -20.22 9.22 -23.47
C ARG A 106 -19.33 9.89 -24.51
N PHE A 107 -18.01 9.67 -24.44
CA PHE A 107 -17.06 10.38 -25.28
C PHE A 107 -16.36 9.48 -26.31
N LYS A 108 -16.54 8.15 -26.25
CA LYS A 108 -15.91 7.16 -27.14
C LYS A 108 -14.38 7.27 -27.16
N LEU A 109 -13.79 7.53 -25.99
CA LEU A 109 -12.35 7.72 -25.83
C LEU A 109 -11.69 6.47 -25.27
N LYS A 110 -10.47 6.17 -25.72
CA LYS A 110 -9.61 5.19 -25.06
C LYS A 110 -9.14 5.77 -23.73
N THR A 111 -9.38 5.06 -22.64
CA THR A 111 -9.07 5.50 -21.28
C THR A 111 -8.37 4.41 -20.49
N ILE A 112 -7.50 4.80 -19.55
CA ILE A 112 -6.73 3.88 -18.71
C ILE A 112 -6.91 4.31 -17.25
N VAL A 113 -7.30 3.40 -16.38
CA VAL A 113 -7.33 3.67 -14.93
C VAL A 113 -5.94 3.45 -14.35
N MET A 114 -5.46 4.44 -13.60
CA MET A 114 -4.15 4.42 -12.98
C MET A 114 -4.25 4.70 -11.48
N ARG A 115 -3.40 4.01 -10.72
CA ARG A 115 -3.18 4.26 -9.30
C ARG A 115 -1.94 5.14 -9.13
N ILE A 116 -2.08 6.22 -8.37
CA ILE A 116 -0.96 7.07 -7.97
C ILE A 116 -0.85 6.99 -6.45
N ILE A 117 0.33 6.58 -5.99
CA ILE A 117 0.65 6.54 -4.56
C ILE A 117 1.50 7.77 -4.29
N LYS A 118 0.91 8.76 -3.64
CA LYS A 118 1.65 9.95 -3.23
C LYS A 118 2.38 9.62 -1.94
N LYS A 119 3.70 9.52 -2.00
CA LYS A 119 4.55 9.38 -0.82
C LYS A 119 4.61 10.77 -0.16
N ASP A 120 3.98 10.94 1.00
CA ASP A 120 4.22 12.14 1.82
C ASP A 120 5.73 12.23 2.09
N ARG A 121 6.31 13.39 1.82
CA ARG A 121 7.75 13.62 1.98
C ARG A 121 8.08 13.82 3.44
#